data_AF-A0AA36E3L0-F1
#
_entry.id   AF-A0AA36E3L0-F1
#
_cell.length_a   1.000
_cell.length_b   1.000
_cell.length_c   1.000
_cell.angle_alpha   90.00
_cell.angle_beta   90.00
_cell.angle_gamma   90.00
#
_symmetry.space_group_name_H-M   'P 1'
#
loop_
_entity.id
_entity.type
_entity.pdbx_description
1 polymer ?
#
loop_
_entity_poly.entity_id
_entity_poly.type
_entity_poly.pdbx_seq_one_letter_code
_entity_poly.pdbx_strand_id
1 'polypeptide(L)'
;MEHEENARKMNAAVFESAEVCKSMTEKVNKLISKMINFMETYRTTYKHNTASANEALQNLVQCFRLRRSIWKRFALGCNKTLHRSKHLLLLRLQSFRMNRRWIRSALGCNKTLARKTENVKVLDTKLQQSDKRVHDLLSKKEAVRTCITDVTSLLSDIIETRDSMISITLHKHLAEKLNPVFAMLYRLQGVSPQSSK
;
A
#
# COMPACT_ATOMS: atom_id res chain seq x y z
N MET A 1 -71.47 7.15 119.99
CA MET A 1 -72.08 7.33 118.66
C MET A 1 -71.07 7.85 117.65
N GLU A 2 -70.31 8.92 117.94
CA GLU A 2 -69.25 9.45 117.03
C GLU A 2 -68.18 8.41 116.60
N HIS A 3 -67.71 7.55 117.51
CA HIS A 3 -66.67 6.57 117.17
C HIS A 3 -67.10 5.56 116.10
N GLU A 4 -68.38 5.14 116.10
CA GLU A 4 -68.90 4.22 115.07
C GLU A 4 -69.01 4.91 113.71
N GLU A 5 -69.42 6.18 113.69
CA GLU A 5 -69.52 6.93 112.44
C GLU A 5 -68.14 7.22 111.84
N ASN A 6 -67.16 7.55 112.67
CA ASN A 6 -65.78 7.69 112.24
C ASN A 6 -65.21 6.37 111.71
N ALA A 7 -65.51 5.25 112.35
CA ALA A 7 -65.10 3.93 111.85
C ALA A 7 -65.71 3.61 110.48
N ARG A 8 -66.99 3.95 110.25
CA ARG A 8 -67.63 3.76 108.92
C ARG A 8 -67.00 4.64 107.84
N LYS A 9 -66.78 5.93 108.13
CA LYS A 9 -66.14 6.86 107.18
C LYS A 9 -64.72 6.42 106.83
N MET A 10 -63.95 5.99 107.84
CA MET A 10 -62.61 5.46 107.64
C MET A 10 -62.62 4.21 106.76
N ASN A 11 -63.51 3.25 107.02
CA ASN A 11 -63.63 2.04 106.19
C ASN A 11 -64.03 2.35 104.74
N ALA A 12 -64.95 3.30 104.52
CA ALA A 12 -65.34 3.73 103.19
C ALA A 12 -64.17 4.37 102.43
N ALA A 13 -63.42 5.28 103.07
CA ALA A 13 -62.25 5.90 102.48
C ALA A 13 -61.14 4.88 102.15
N VAL A 14 -60.91 3.90 103.03
CA VAL A 14 -59.96 2.81 102.79
C VAL A 14 -60.41 1.97 101.59
N PHE A 15 -61.71 1.66 101.48
CA PHE A 15 -62.27 0.90 100.37
C PHE A 15 -62.14 1.64 99.03
N GLU A 16 -62.51 2.92 98.97
CA GLU A 16 -62.32 3.76 97.78
C GLU A 16 -60.85 3.84 97.37
N SER A 17 -59.94 4.04 98.33
CA SER A 17 -58.51 4.06 98.06
C SER A 17 -58.02 2.70 97.50
N ALA A 18 -58.54 1.58 98.01
CA ALA A 18 -58.18 0.25 97.53
C ALA A 18 -58.64 0.04 96.06
N GLU A 19 -59.86 0.45 95.71
CA GLU A 19 -60.36 0.38 94.34
C GLU A 19 -59.58 1.29 93.37
N VAL A 20 -59.19 2.49 93.80
CA VAL A 20 -58.30 3.37 93.02
C VAL A 20 -56.94 2.71 92.79
N CYS A 21 -56.33 2.14 93.84
CA CYS A 21 -55.06 1.43 93.72
C CYS A 21 -55.15 0.22 92.77
N LYS A 22 -56.24 -0.54 92.83
CA LYS A 22 -56.51 -1.66 91.93
C LYS A 22 -56.63 -1.20 90.48
N SER A 23 -57.45 -0.18 90.21
CA SER A 23 -57.61 0.40 88.87
C SER A 23 -56.30 0.96 88.31
N MET A 24 -55.51 1.64 89.16
CA MET A 24 -54.20 2.16 88.76
C MET A 24 -53.22 1.04 88.44
N THR A 25 -53.21 -0.03 89.25
CA THR A 25 -52.38 -1.22 89.02
C THR A 25 -52.74 -1.88 87.67
N GLU A 26 -54.02 -2.02 87.35
CA GLU A 26 -54.47 -2.52 86.04
C GLU A 26 -54.02 -1.64 84.88
N LYS A 27 -54.12 -0.31 85.01
CA LYS A 27 -53.64 0.64 84.00
C LYS A 27 -52.12 0.55 83.80
N VAL A 28 -51.35 0.45 84.88
CA VAL A 28 -49.88 0.27 84.84
C VAL A 28 -49.52 -1.05 84.16
N ASN A 29 -50.18 -2.15 84.53
CA ASN A 29 -49.96 -3.46 83.90
C ASN A 29 -50.27 -3.44 82.40
N LYS A 30 -51.38 -2.78 82.00
CA LYS A 30 -51.72 -2.59 80.59
C LYS A 30 -50.69 -1.75 79.85
N LEU A 31 -50.14 -0.71 80.48
CA LEU A 31 -49.07 0.12 79.91
C LEU A 31 -47.78 -0.68 79.72
N ILE A 32 -47.37 -1.45 80.74
CA ILE A 32 -46.20 -2.33 80.67
C ILE A 32 -46.36 -3.34 79.54
N SER A 33 -47.53 -3.98 79.43
CA SER A 33 -47.82 -4.93 78.34
C SER A 33 -47.73 -4.27 76.95
N LYS A 34 -48.30 -3.07 76.79
CA LYS A 34 -48.19 -2.29 75.55
C LYS A 34 -46.73 -1.94 75.23
N MET A 35 -45.94 -1.54 76.23
CA MET A 35 -44.53 -1.19 76.05
C MET A 35 -43.71 -2.41 75.64
N ILE A 36 -43.94 -3.58 76.24
CA ILE A 36 -43.29 -4.83 75.85
C ILE A 36 -43.60 -5.17 74.40
N ASN A 37 -44.87 -5.12 74.00
CA ASN A 37 -45.29 -5.40 72.62
C ASN A 37 -44.68 -4.41 71.61
N PHE A 38 -44.62 -3.13 71.98
CA PHE A 38 -43.96 -2.10 71.17
C PHE A 38 -42.47 -2.40 70.99
N MET A 39 -41.75 -2.70 72.07
CA MET A 39 -40.32 -3.00 72.02
C MET A 39 -40.03 -4.27 71.21
N GLU A 40 -40.87 -5.30 71.31
CA GLU A 40 -40.70 -6.51 70.52
C GLU A 40 -40.97 -6.27 69.02
N THR A 41 -41.99 -5.48 68.69
CA THR A 41 -42.27 -5.07 67.31
C THR A 41 -41.12 -4.25 66.75
N TYR A 42 -40.64 -3.25 67.50
CA TYR A 42 -39.47 -2.46 67.11
C TYR A 42 -38.24 -3.35 66.86
N ARG A 43 -37.97 -4.29 67.76
CA ARG A 43 -36.84 -5.23 67.64
C ARG A 43 -36.94 -6.12 66.40
N THR A 44 -38.13 -6.67 66.12
CA THR A 44 -38.34 -7.52 64.94
C THR A 44 -38.23 -6.72 63.64
N THR A 45 -38.83 -5.52 63.57
CA THR A 45 -38.69 -4.60 62.44
C THR A 45 -37.24 -4.18 62.22
N TYR A 46 -36.51 -3.83 63.27
CA TYR A 46 -35.10 -3.46 63.17
C TYR A 46 -34.24 -4.59 62.60
N LYS A 47 -34.42 -5.82 63.11
CA LYS A 47 -33.73 -7.01 62.59
C LYS A 47 -34.07 -7.28 61.12
N HIS A 48 -35.35 -7.20 60.76
CA HIS A 48 -35.80 -7.39 59.39
C HIS A 48 -35.21 -6.36 58.44
N ASN A 49 -35.26 -5.07 58.79
CA ASN A 49 -34.71 -3.99 57.98
C ASN A 49 -33.20 -4.12 57.83
N THR A 50 -32.50 -4.52 58.90
CA THR A 50 -31.04 -4.78 58.85
C THR A 50 -30.71 -5.93 57.91
N ALA A 51 -31.46 -7.03 57.98
CA ALA A 51 -31.27 -8.18 57.09
C ALA A 51 -31.54 -7.80 55.62
N SER A 52 -32.65 -7.11 55.36
CA SER A 52 -33.02 -6.65 54.01
C SER A 52 -32.00 -5.69 53.42
N ALA A 53 -31.51 -4.72 54.21
CA ALA A 53 -30.47 -3.79 53.77
C ALA A 53 -29.15 -4.52 53.45
N ASN A 54 -28.76 -5.49 54.27
CA ASN A 54 -27.57 -6.30 54.02
C ASN A 54 -27.70 -7.14 52.74
N GLU A 55 -28.87 -7.74 52.50
CA GLU A 55 -29.16 -8.48 51.28
C GLU A 55 -29.07 -7.58 50.04
N ALA A 56 -29.68 -6.39 50.08
CA ALA A 56 -29.59 -5.40 49.01
C ALA A 56 -28.14 -4.98 48.73
N LEU A 57 -27.33 -4.76 49.77
CA LEU A 57 -25.91 -4.45 49.64
C LEU A 57 -25.12 -5.58 48.99
N GLN A 58 -25.35 -6.85 49.39
CA GLN A 58 -24.69 -8.00 48.77
C GLN A 58 -25.04 -8.13 47.28
N ASN A 59 -26.32 -7.94 46.94
CA ASN A 59 -26.79 -7.94 45.55
C ASN A 59 -26.13 -6.83 44.73
N LEU A 60 -26.00 -5.62 45.31
CA LEU A 60 -25.33 -4.50 44.66
C LEU A 60 -23.83 -4.77 44.42
N VAL A 61 -23.14 -5.31 45.42
CA VAL A 61 -21.72 -5.72 45.30
C VAL A 61 -21.54 -6.76 44.19
N GLN A 62 -22.43 -7.74 44.12
CA GLN A 62 -22.39 -8.77 43.08
C GLN A 62 -22.64 -8.18 41.69
N CYS A 63 -23.60 -7.26 41.56
CA CYS A 63 -23.86 -6.53 40.32
C CYS A 63 -22.63 -5.75 39.84
N PHE A 64 -21.94 -5.04 40.75
CA PHE A 64 -20.71 -4.32 40.41
C PHE A 64 -19.57 -5.25 39.98
N ARG A 65 -19.42 -6.42 40.63
CA ARG A 65 -18.42 -7.43 40.24
C ARG A 65 -18.68 -7.96 38.83
N LEU A 66 -19.93 -8.28 38.50
CA LEU A 66 -20.34 -8.72 37.17
C LEU A 66 -20.10 -7.64 36.12
N ARG A 67 -20.54 -6.40 36.37
CA ARG A 67 -20.29 -5.28 35.44
C ARG A 67 -18.80 -5.05 35.24
N ARG A 68 -17.99 -5.10 36.29
CA ARG A 68 -16.53 -4.95 36.19
C ARG A 68 -15.90 -6.04 35.32
N SER A 69 -16.34 -7.29 35.43
CA SER A 69 -15.81 -8.39 34.60
C SER A 69 -16.20 -8.26 33.13
N ILE A 70 -17.43 -7.80 32.84
CA ILE A 70 -17.89 -7.46 31.48
C ILE A 70 -17.02 -6.36 30.88
N TRP A 71 -16.81 -5.27 31.61
CA TRP A 71 -15.97 -4.15 31.17
C TRP A 71 -14.53 -4.57 30.87
N LYS A 72 -13.91 -5.41 31.71
CA LYS A 72 -12.57 -5.95 31.45
C LYS A 72 -12.51 -6.75 30.15
N ARG A 73 -13.51 -7.59 29.88
CA ARG A 73 -13.59 -8.37 28.64
C ARG A 73 -13.77 -7.47 27.42
N PHE A 74 -14.65 -6.47 27.53
CA PHE A 74 -14.87 -5.49 26.47
C PHE A 74 -13.59 -4.72 26.14
N ALA A 75 -12.92 -4.16 27.15
CA ALA A 75 -11.66 -3.42 26.99
C ALA A 75 -10.56 -4.29 26.34
N LEU A 76 -10.42 -5.55 26.77
CA LEU A 76 -9.49 -6.50 26.16
C LEU A 76 -9.84 -6.78 24.69
N GLY A 77 -11.13 -6.93 24.37
CA GLY A 77 -11.62 -7.09 23.01
C GLY A 77 -11.29 -5.90 22.11
N CYS A 78 -11.59 -4.67 22.56
CA CYS A 78 -11.26 -3.44 21.84
C CYS A 78 -9.76 -3.33 21.57
N ASN A 79 -8.91 -3.62 22.55
CA ASN A 79 -7.46 -3.58 22.38
C ASN A 79 -6.96 -4.59 21.35
N LYS A 80 -7.49 -5.81 21.34
CA LYS A 80 -7.15 -6.83 20.33
C LYS A 80 -7.56 -6.38 18.92
N THR A 81 -8.76 -5.84 18.77
CA THR A 81 -9.25 -5.32 17.49
C THR A 81 -8.41 -4.15 17.00
N LEU A 82 -8.09 -3.19 17.89
CA LEU A 82 -7.23 -2.05 17.56
C LEU A 82 -5.83 -2.51 17.12
N HIS A 83 -5.23 -3.46 17.84
CA HIS A 83 -3.94 -4.03 17.49
C HIS A 83 -3.98 -4.71 16.11
N ARG A 84 -5.03 -5.51 15.84
CA ARG A 84 -5.22 -6.17 14.54
C ARG A 84 -5.40 -5.16 13.40
N SER A 85 -6.20 -4.12 13.60
CA SER A 85 -6.40 -3.04 12.62
C SER A 85 -5.10 -2.29 12.35
N LYS A 86 -4.32 -1.96 13.39
CA LYS A 86 -3.00 -1.33 13.26
C LYS A 86 -2.04 -2.21 12.46
N HIS A 87 -2.00 -3.51 12.75
CA HIS A 87 -1.17 -4.47 12.01
C HIS A 87 -1.57 -4.55 10.52
N LEU A 88 -2.88 -4.62 10.22
CA LEU A 88 -3.38 -4.63 8.84
C LEU A 88 -3.03 -3.35 8.08
N LEU A 89 -3.14 -2.18 8.73
CA LEU A 89 -2.72 -0.91 8.14
C LEU A 89 -1.22 -0.88 7.86
N LEU A 90 -0.39 -1.39 8.78
CA LEU A 90 1.06 -1.49 8.56
C LEU A 90 1.40 -2.38 7.37
N LEU A 91 0.75 -3.54 7.24
CA LEU A 91 0.94 -4.43 6.08
C LEU A 91 0.52 -3.75 4.77
N ARG A 92 -0.62 -3.05 4.75
CA ARG A 92 -1.08 -2.28 3.57
C ARG A 92 -0.12 -1.15 3.21
N LEU A 93 0.44 -0.45 4.19
CA LEU A 93 1.44 0.59 3.95
C LEU A 93 2.74 0.01 3.39
N GLN A 94 3.18 -1.15 3.90
CA GLN A 94 4.35 -1.85 3.36
C GLN A 94 4.13 -2.29 1.91
N SER A 95 2.98 -2.88 1.58
CA SER A 95 2.68 -3.28 0.20
C SER A 95 2.60 -2.07 -0.74
N PHE A 96 2.00 -0.95 -0.30
CA PHE A 96 1.97 0.28 -1.07
C PHE A 96 3.37 0.85 -1.31
N ARG A 97 4.27 0.80 -0.32
CA ARG A 97 5.68 1.23 -0.48
C ARG A 97 6.42 0.38 -1.51
N MET A 98 6.21 -0.95 -1.48
CA MET A 98 6.81 -1.87 -2.45
C MET A 98 6.28 -1.61 -3.86
N ASN A 99 4.96 -1.41 -4.02
CA ASN A 99 4.36 -1.05 -5.30
C ASN A 99 4.91 0.28 -5.85
N ARG A 100 4.99 1.32 -5.02
CA ARG A 100 5.57 2.62 -5.41
C ARG A 100 7.04 2.50 -5.84
N ARG A 101 7.83 1.63 -5.19
CA ARG A 101 9.21 1.34 -5.59
C ARG A 101 9.26 0.67 -6.96
N TRP A 102 8.41 -0.33 -7.20
CA TRP A 102 8.31 -1.02 -8.47
C TRP A 102 7.90 -0.08 -9.62
N ILE A 103 6.86 0.75 -9.43
CA ILE A 103 6.43 1.75 -10.41
C ILE A 103 7.58 2.72 -10.75
N ARG A 104 8.33 3.19 -9.75
CA ARG A 104 9.47 4.08 -10.00
C ARG A 104 10.57 3.41 -10.82
N SER A 105 10.85 2.13 -10.53
CA SER A 105 11.81 1.34 -11.30
C SER A 105 11.37 1.17 -12.75
N ALA A 106 10.10 0.80 -12.97
CA ALA A 106 9.51 0.65 -14.30
C ALA A 106 9.53 1.96 -15.11
N LEU A 107 9.19 3.08 -14.47
CA LEU A 107 9.31 4.42 -15.09
C LEU A 107 10.75 4.78 -15.45
N GLY A 108 11.72 4.39 -14.61
CA GLY A 108 13.16 4.53 -14.90
C GLY A 108 13.58 3.76 -16.15
N CYS A 109 13.14 2.50 -16.27
CA CYS A 109 13.38 1.67 -17.46
C CYS A 109 12.82 2.31 -18.73
N ASN A 110 11.62 2.89 -18.67
CA ASN A 110 10.99 3.53 -19.81
C ASN A 110 11.80 4.74 -20.33
N LYS A 111 12.34 5.57 -19.43
CA LYS A 111 13.23 6.69 -19.82
C LYS A 111 14.48 6.20 -20.55
N THR A 112 15.09 5.12 -20.06
CA THR A 112 16.25 4.50 -20.71
C THR A 112 15.89 3.91 -22.07
N LEU A 113 14.72 3.28 -22.19
CA LEU A 113 14.22 2.74 -23.45
C LEU A 113 13.99 3.85 -24.47
N ALA A 114 13.31 4.93 -24.09
CA ALA A 114 13.08 6.09 -24.96
C ALA A 114 14.40 6.67 -25.51
N ARG A 115 15.43 6.80 -24.66
CA ARG A 115 16.75 7.25 -25.09
C ARG A 115 17.42 6.28 -26.07
N LYS A 116 17.31 4.97 -25.85
CA LYS A 116 17.82 3.95 -26.79
C LYS A 116 17.07 3.98 -28.12
N THR A 117 15.74 4.13 -28.10
CA THR A 117 14.91 4.27 -29.30
C THR A 117 15.32 5.49 -30.11
N GLU A 118 15.59 6.62 -29.46
CA GLU A 118 16.05 7.83 -30.15
C GLU A 118 17.44 7.64 -30.78
N ASN A 119 18.37 7.00 -30.07
CA ASN A 119 19.68 6.66 -30.62
C ASN A 119 19.58 5.73 -31.84
N VAL A 120 18.66 4.76 -31.82
CA VAL A 120 18.41 3.86 -32.96
C VAL A 120 17.89 4.64 -34.16
N LYS A 121 16.96 5.58 -33.99
CA LYS A 121 16.49 6.46 -35.09
C LYS A 121 17.62 7.29 -35.71
N VAL A 122 18.53 7.81 -34.90
CA VAL A 122 19.70 8.56 -35.39
C VAL A 122 20.65 7.64 -36.17
N LEU A 123 20.84 6.39 -35.75
CA LEU A 123 21.67 5.44 -36.50
C LEU A 123 21.01 5.00 -37.81
N ASP A 124 19.70 4.78 -37.81
CA ASP A 124 18.92 4.41 -39.00
C ASP A 124 19.00 5.52 -40.08
N THR A 125 18.80 6.78 -39.69
CA THR A 125 18.95 7.93 -40.62
C THR A 125 20.38 8.06 -41.17
N LYS A 126 21.41 7.82 -40.35
CA LYS A 126 22.81 7.78 -40.82
C LYS A 126 23.09 6.62 -41.77
N LEU A 127 22.50 5.45 -41.52
CA LEU A 127 22.62 4.28 -42.39
C LEU A 127 21.98 4.56 -43.75
N GLN A 128 20.74 5.06 -43.77
CA GLN A 128 20.05 5.46 -45.00
C GLN A 128 20.83 6.52 -45.80
N GLN A 129 21.45 7.49 -45.11
CA GLN A 129 22.31 8.48 -45.74
C GLN A 129 23.57 7.85 -46.34
N SER A 130 24.18 6.89 -45.64
CA SER A 130 25.35 6.15 -46.13
C SER A 130 25.01 5.31 -47.36
N ASP A 131 23.88 4.59 -47.34
CA ASP A 131 23.41 3.78 -48.45
C ASP A 131 23.15 4.62 -49.70
N LYS A 132 22.53 5.80 -49.54
CA LYS A 132 22.38 6.76 -50.64
C LYS A 132 23.73 7.16 -51.25
N ARG A 133 24.73 7.45 -50.41
CA ARG A 133 26.08 7.81 -50.89
C ARG A 133 26.75 6.65 -51.61
N VAL A 134 26.57 5.41 -51.15
CA VAL A 134 27.10 4.22 -51.81
C VAL A 134 26.45 4.05 -53.18
N HIS A 135 25.12 4.18 -53.28
CA HIS A 135 24.42 4.15 -54.57
C HIS A 135 24.90 5.24 -55.54
N ASP A 136 25.07 6.48 -55.07
CA ASP A 136 25.61 7.58 -55.87
C ASP A 136 27.02 7.27 -56.37
N LEU A 137 27.89 6.71 -55.52
CA LEU A 137 29.25 6.33 -55.88
C LEU A 137 29.28 5.15 -56.87
N LEU A 138 28.41 4.16 -56.70
CA LEU A 138 28.27 3.05 -57.65
C LEU A 138 27.80 3.53 -59.02
N SER A 139 26.83 4.45 -59.06
CA SER A 139 26.37 5.07 -60.30
C SER A 139 27.48 5.84 -61.00
N LYS A 140 28.26 6.65 -60.26
CA LYS A 140 29.44 7.35 -60.81
C LYS A 140 30.51 6.38 -61.31
N LYS A 141 30.77 5.31 -60.56
CA LYS A 141 31.73 4.26 -60.96
C LYS A 141 31.30 3.64 -62.29
N GLU A 142 30.01 3.34 -62.45
CA GLU A 142 29.50 2.77 -63.70
C GLU A 142 29.60 3.76 -64.87
N ALA A 143 29.27 5.03 -64.66
CA ALA A 143 29.46 6.07 -65.69
C ALA A 143 30.92 6.20 -66.13
N VAL A 144 31.87 6.16 -65.18
CA VAL A 144 33.31 6.13 -65.49
C VAL A 144 33.68 4.87 -66.25
N ARG A 145 33.15 3.70 -65.84
CA ARG A 145 33.39 2.43 -66.51
C ARG A 145 32.92 2.45 -67.96
N THR A 146 31.74 3.00 -68.26
CA THR A 146 31.24 3.16 -69.63
C THR A 146 32.17 4.06 -70.46
N CYS A 147 32.53 5.24 -69.93
CA CYS A 147 33.45 6.17 -70.60
C CYS A 147 34.82 5.53 -70.91
N ILE A 148 35.36 4.75 -69.96
CA ILE A 148 36.61 4.00 -70.17
C ILE A 148 36.44 2.99 -71.31
N THR A 149 35.33 2.24 -71.35
CA THR A 149 35.05 1.28 -72.43
C THR A 149 34.96 1.99 -73.78
N ASP A 150 34.25 3.12 -73.85
CA ASP A 150 34.08 3.91 -75.08
C ASP A 150 35.42 4.44 -75.60
N VAL A 151 36.26 5.01 -74.71
CA VAL A 151 37.61 5.47 -75.05
C VAL A 151 38.50 4.30 -75.50
N THR A 152 38.41 3.16 -74.82
CA THR A 152 39.18 1.95 -75.16
C THR A 152 38.80 1.42 -76.53
N SER A 153 37.50 1.39 -76.85
CA SER A 153 36.97 1.00 -78.16
C SER A 153 37.49 1.96 -79.24
N LEU A 154 37.33 3.27 -79.04
CA LEU A 154 37.77 4.29 -80.00
C LEU A 154 39.28 4.22 -80.28
N LEU A 155 40.10 4.07 -79.23
CA LEU A 155 41.54 3.90 -79.40
C LEU A 155 41.90 2.60 -80.14
N SER A 156 41.18 1.52 -79.88
CA SER A 156 41.38 0.23 -80.58
C SER A 156 40.99 0.34 -82.06
N ASP A 157 39.84 0.96 -82.35
CA ASP A 157 39.38 1.20 -83.72
C ASP A 157 40.39 2.04 -84.51
N ILE A 158 40.97 3.09 -83.90
CA ILE A 158 42.02 3.93 -84.52
C ILE A 158 43.29 3.12 -84.84
N ILE A 159 43.66 2.18 -83.98
CA ILE A 159 44.80 1.28 -84.21
C ILE A 159 44.49 0.34 -85.40
N GLU A 160 43.26 -0.18 -85.48
CA GLU A 160 42.84 -1.16 -86.49
C GLU A 160 42.53 -0.56 -87.88
N THR A 161 41.99 0.66 -87.97
CA THR A 161 41.54 1.28 -89.24
C THR A 161 42.64 1.98 -90.06
N ARG A 162 43.92 1.92 -89.66
CA ARG A 162 45.00 2.50 -90.49
C ARG A 162 45.39 1.59 -91.65
N ASP A 163 45.37 2.17 -92.85
CA ASP A 163 45.83 1.59 -94.12
C ASP A 163 47.15 0.82 -93.96
N SER A 164 47.17 -0.39 -94.51
CA SER A 164 48.31 -1.32 -94.60
C SER A 164 49.58 -0.74 -95.25
N MET A 165 49.51 0.52 -95.71
CA MET A 165 50.60 1.26 -96.33
C MET A 165 51.46 2.07 -95.33
N ILE A 166 50.99 2.29 -94.09
CA ILE A 166 51.76 2.98 -93.04
C ILE A 166 52.44 1.96 -92.13
N SER A 167 53.71 1.65 -92.48
CA SER A 167 54.75 0.92 -91.74
C SER A 167 54.38 0.30 -90.38
N ILE A 168 54.58 -1.02 -90.28
CA ILE A 168 54.61 -1.86 -89.05
C ILE A 168 55.33 -1.16 -87.89
N THR A 169 56.36 -0.35 -88.17
CA THR A 169 57.12 0.41 -87.17
C THR A 169 56.29 1.48 -86.46
N LEU A 170 55.39 2.17 -87.16
CA LEU A 170 54.51 3.17 -86.56
C LEU A 170 53.45 2.52 -85.68
N HIS A 171 52.86 1.40 -86.13
CA HIS A 171 51.88 0.63 -85.37
C HIS A 171 52.48 0.10 -84.06
N LYS A 172 53.69 -0.47 -84.13
CA LYS A 172 54.44 -0.90 -82.95
C LYS A 172 54.71 0.27 -81.99
N HIS A 173 55.16 1.41 -82.50
CA HIS A 173 55.43 2.59 -81.68
C HIS A 173 54.15 3.15 -81.01
N LEU A 174 53.03 3.18 -81.74
CA LEU A 174 51.75 3.65 -81.21
C LEU A 174 51.22 2.71 -80.11
N ALA A 175 51.28 1.40 -80.33
CA ALA A 175 50.88 0.40 -79.34
C ALA A 175 51.77 0.45 -78.08
N GLU A 176 53.09 0.58 -78.23
CA GLU A 176 54.02 0.74 -77.10
C GLU A 176 53.74 2.00 -76.27
N LYS A 177 53.32 3.11 -76.92
CA LYS A 177 52.96 4.36 -76.25
C LYS A 177 51.56 4.32 -75.61
N LEU A 178 50.62 3.57 -76.18
CA LEU A 178 49.24 3.46 -75.68
C LEU A 178 49.05 2.36 -74.62
N ASN A 179 49.91 1.34 -74.57
CA ASN A 179 49.84 0.27 -73.56
C ASN A 179 49.82 0.78 -72.10
N PRO A 180 50.64 1.78 -71.69
CA PRO A 180 50.55 2.37 -70.36
C PRO A 180 49.18 3.04 -70.09
N VAL A 181 48.56 3.62 -71.13
CA VAL A 181 47.23 4.26 -71.03
C VAL A 181 46.15 3.20 -70.82
N PHE A 182 46.17 2.12 -71.61
CA PHE A 182 45.25 0.98 -71.41
C PHE A 182 45.43 0.35 -70.02
N ALA A 183 46.66 0.16 -69.55
CA ALA A 183 46.93 -0.38 -68.21
C ALA A 183 46.36 0.50 -67.08
N MET A 184 46.44 1.83 -67.23
CA MET A 184 45.82 2.78 -66.30
C MET A 184 44.29 2.71 -66.36
N LEU A 185 43.71 2.64 -67.56
CA LEU A 185 42.26 2.53 -67.77
C LEU A 185 41.68 1.24 -67.17
N TYR A 186 42.32 0.08 -67.36
CA TYR A 186 41.88 -1.19 -66.76
C TYR A 186 41.91 -1.16 -65.23
N ARG A 187 42.95 -0.58 -64.64
CA ARG A 187 43.04 -0.37 -63.18
C ARG A 187 41.89 0.49 -62.66
N LEU A 188 41.53 1.55 -63.38
CA LEU A 188 40.38 2.41 -63.02
C LEU A 188 39.03 1.72 -63.21
N GLN A 189 38.92 0.83 -64.19
CA GLN A 189 37.73 -0.01 -64.40
C GLN A 189 37.54 -1.05 -63.27
N GLY A 190 38.56 -1.26 -62.43
CA GLY A 190 38.59 -2.29 -61.41
C GLY A 190 38.80 -3.69 -61.98
N VAL A 191 39.32 -3.78 -63.21
CA VAL A 191 39.66 -5.05 -63.88
C VAL A 191 41.17 -5.22 -63.75
N SER A 192 41.62 -6.29 -63.09
CA SER A 192 43.06 -6.58 -63.02
C SER A 192 43.58 -6.83 -64.45
N PRO A 193 44.70 -6.23 -64.87
CA PRO A 193 45.28 -6.52 -66.18
C PRO A 193 45.53 -8.03 -66.28
N GLN A 194 44.87 -8.70 -67.23
CA GLN A 194 45.23 -10.08 -67.54
C GLN A 194 46.64 -10.04 -68.11
N SER A 195 47.58 -10.61 -67.37
CA SER A 195 48.94 -10.83 -67.86
C SER A 195 48.88 -11.90 -68.94
N SER A 196 48.63 -11.51 -70.19
CA SER A 196 48.82 -12.40 -71.33
C SER A 196 50.31 -12.66 -71.48
N LYS A 197 50.69 -13.93 -71.29
CA LYS A 197 51.96 -14.49 -71.75
C LYS A 197 51.94 -14.62 -73.26
#